data_AF-A0A321LSW9-F1
#
_entry.id   AF-A0A321LSW9-F1
#
_cell.length_a   1.000
_cell.length_b   1.000
_cell.length_c   1.000
_cell.angle_alpha   90.00
_cell.angle_beta   90.00
_cell.angle_gamma   90.00
#
_symmetry.space_group_name_H-M   'P 1'
#
loop_
_entity.id
_entity.type
_entity.pdbx_description
1 polymer ?
#
loop_
_entity_poly.entity_id
_entity_poly.type
_entity_poly.pdbx_seq_one_letter_code
_entity_poly.pdbx_strand_id
1 'polypeptide(L)'
;MTSAGPDPGFNVQHGTEPAFHPPQPWDTPEIQRNAALLSEVPEYLSRGQDLLRWWREMERTGGPSEQFPLERSFNRATRSFGFYGEAPVSGTLMPVMGNVQEMFYDQTRAPASLNLESAQWMADQMREFVLKYWMRISSFREPEAHVEQSQPTPPPALSRLSWCPVPRPSQIGFGFNQLFYKPVGANEVRAFPTYDQMAIVDQRLVGKLYEWLLLKVRIFDFNFRTRPFGPDGPEMVFALNEESNLVVHQDFINDRQNHLPGVLGDFGIGYSFVKNPTPGLFGYGPGEFDAALELINFRVYKTGYVSVRMIFISNRPRQVTNVVVNPVSWGFRLADLFSFGIASRLFAPAKDALEQLPLQFSVDPVLGYVNAANALSGDYAARILCISLEQLEKNFLVQHFRQHYETVLGSLATWRRFPDWLDEKSLPPWVISGAGS
;
A
#
# COMPACT_ATOMS: atom_id res chain seq x y z
N MET A 1 -0.60 -43.40 -75.77
CA MET A 1 0.22 -42.15 -75.84
C MET A 1 -0.76 -41.04 -75.50
N THR A 2 -0.76 -40.37 -74.35
CA THR A 2 0.32 -39.94 -73.44
C THR A 2 -0.24 -39.79 -72.02
N SER A 3 0.67 -39.85 -71.06
CA SER A 3 0.53 -39.99 -69.62
C SER A 3 -0.25 -38.89 -68.89
N ALA A 4 -1.09 -39.31 -67.93
CA ALA A 4 -1.50 -38.50 -66.79
C ALA A 4 -0.52 -38.74 -65.63
N GLY A 5 0.14 -37.68 -65.16
CA GLY A 5 0.91 -37.67 -63.92
C GLY A 5 0.04 -37.16 -62.75
N PRO A 6 0.27 -37.61 -61.51
CA PRO A 6 -0.47 -37.12 -60.36
C PRO A 6 0.13 -35.82 -59.80
N ASP A 7 -0.74 -34.86 -59.50
CA ASP A 7 -0.41 -33.60 -58.81
C ASP A 7 0.01 -33.85 -57.35
N PRO A 8 1.00 -33.10 -56.81
CA PRO A 8 1.52 -33.30 -55.47
C PRO A 8 0.60 -32.68 -54.41
N GLY A 9 0.43 -33.41 -53.29
CA GLY A 9 -0.40 -33.02 -52.17
C GLY A 9 0.03 -31.71 -51.50
N PHE A 10 -0.93 -30.78 -51.39
CA PHE A 10 -0.87 -29.67 -50.46
C PHE A 10 -1.23 -30.18 -49.05
N ASN A 11 -0.21 -30.34 -48.21
CA ASN A 11 -0.35 -30.64 -46.80
C ASN A 11 -0.62 -29.31 -46.07
N VAL A 12 -1.90 -28.98 -45.84
CA VAL A 12 -2.27 -27.81 -45.03
C VAL A 12 -2.02 -28.17 -43.56
N GLN A 13 -0.93 -27.62 -43.01
CA GLN A 13 -0.72 -27.59 -41.57
C GLN A 13 -1.90 -26.87 -40.93
N HIS A 14 -2.71 -27.58 -40.15
CA HIS A 14 -3.65 -26.96 -39.21
C HIS A 14 -2.83 -26.24 -38.14
N GLY A 15 -2.54 -24.96 -38.39
CA GLY A 15 -2.20 -24.03 -37.32
C GLY A 15 -3.39 -23.96 -36.38
N THR A 16 -3.20 -24.35 -35.13
CA THR A 16 -4.14 -24.07 -34.04
C THR A 16 -4.31 -22.57 -33.95
N GLU A 17 -5.43 -22.05 -34.46
CA GLU A 17 -5.86 -20.68 -34.16
C GLU A 17 -5.90 -20.53 -32.63
N PRO A 18 -5.35 -19.44 -32.06
CA PRO A 18 -5.52 -19.16 -30.66
C PRO A 18 -7.03 -19.05 -30.39
N ALA A 19 -7.52 -19.86 -29.44
CA ALA A 19 -8.92 -19.90 -29.09
C ALA A 19 -9.42 -18.49 -28.77
N PHE A 20 -10.37 -18.00 -29.57
CA PHE A 20 -11.05 -16.74 -29.29
C PHE A 20 -11.87 -16.92 -28.00
N HIS A 21 -11.33 -16.45 -26.88
CA HIS A 21 -12.07 -16.34 -25.64
C HIS A 21 -12.84 -15.02 -25.67
N PRO A 22 -14.18 -15.05 -25.73
CA PRO A 22 -14.96 -13.81 -25.65
C PRO A 22 -14.66 -13.12 -24.31
N PRO A 23 -14.45 -11.79 -24.30
CA PRO A 23 -14.21 -11.05 -23.07
C PRO A 23 -15.42 -11.26 -22.15
N GLN A 24 -15.15 -11.81 -20.98
CA GLN A 24 -16.18 -12.03 -19.98
C GLN A 24 -16.60 -10.67 -19.37
N PRO A 25 -17.81 -10.52 -18.82
CA PRO A 25 -18.26 -9.26 -18.20
C PRO A 25 -17.35 -8.73 -17.07
N TRP A 26 -16.53 -9.60 -16.50
CA TRP A 26 -15.53 -9.31 -15.47
C TRP A 26 -14.11 -9.10 -16.03
N ASP A 27 -13.97 -8.94 -17.35
CA ASP A 27 -12.71 -8.73 -18.06
C ASP A 27 -12.56 -7.24 -18.40
N THR A 28 -12.35 -6.42 -17.35
CA THR A 28 -12.12 -4.98 -17.54
C THR A 28 -10.67 -4.72 -17.96
N PRO A 29 -10.38 -3.62 -18.68
CA PRO A 29 -9.00 -3.23 -18.98
C PRO A 29 -8.12 -3.10 -17.74
N GLU A 30 -8.70 -2.77 -16.57
CA GLU A 30 -7.98 -2.74 -15.31
C GLU A 30 -7.61 -4.14 -14.81
N ILE A 31 -8.55 -5.10 -14.84
CA ILE A 31 -8.27 -6.49 -14.48
C ILE A 31 -7.23 -7.10 -15.42
N GLN A 32 -7.31 -6.83 -16.72
CA GLN A 32 -6.31 -7.29 -17.70
C GLN A 32 -4.92 -6.71 -17.42
N ARG A 33 -4.81 -5.41 -17.09
CA ARG A 33 -3.54 -4.80 -16.70
C ARG A 33 -2.96 -5.43 -15.44
N ASN A 34 -3.81 -5.70 -14.45
CA ASN A 34 -3.39 -6.31 -13.19
C ASN A 34 -3.08 -7.81 -13.33
N ALA A 35 -3.54 -8.48 -14.39
CA ALA A 35 -3.22 -9.90 -14.62
C ALA A 35 -1.71 -10.14 -14.82
N ALA A 36 -0.96 -9.12 -15.26
CA ALA A 36 0.51 -9.18 -15.36
C ALA A 36 1.19 -9.41 -13.99
N LEU A 37 0.52 -9.11 -12.88
CA LEU A 37 1.04 -9.34 -11.53
C LEU A 37 1.03 -10.82 -11.12
N LEU A 38 0.19 -11.64 -11.77
CA LEU A 38 -0.08 -13.00 -11.32
C LEU A 38 1.15 -13.91 -11.33
N SER A 39 2.11 -13.68 -12.25
CA SER A 39 3.38 -14.41 -12.28
C SER A 39 4.26 -14.11 -11.07
N GLU A 40 4.15 -12.90 -10.52
CA GLU A 40 4.99 -12.41 -9.43
C GLU A 40 4.46 -12.79 -8.04
N VAL A 41 3.16 -13.07 -7.93
CA VAL A 41 2.48 -13.36 -6.64
C VAL A 41 3.21 -14.43 -5.81
N PRO A 42 3.60 -15.60 -6.35
CA PRO A 42 4.27 -16.64 -5.56
C PRO A 42 5.60 -16.16 -4.97
N GLU A 43 6.35 -15.36 -5.71
CA GLU A 43 7.64 -14.83 -5.26
C GLU A 43 7.45 -13.82 -4.12
N TYR A 44 6.60 -12.81 -4.30
CA TYR A 44 6.36 -11.80 -3.26
C TYR A 44 5.65 -12.36 -2.03
N LEU A 45 4.82 -13.41 -2.20
CA LEU A 45 4.28 -14.18 -1.08
C LEU A 45 5.40 -14.85 -0.28
N SER A 46 6.30 -15.56 -0.97
CA SER A 46 7.44 -16.24 -0.35
C SER A 46 8.34 -15.25 0.41
N ARG A 47 8.63 -14.08 -0.19
CA ARG A 47 9.39 -13.00 0.45
C ARG A 47 8.69 -12.46 1.71
N GLY A 48 7.38 -12.30 1.68
CA GLY A 48 6.60 -11.90 2.86
C GLY A 48 6.65 -12.96 3.98
N GLN A 49 6.61 -14.25 3.61
CA GLN A 49 6.75 -15.35 4.57
C GLN A 49 8.15 -15.42 5.17
N ASP A 50 9.20 -15.13 4.39
CA ASP A 50 10.58 -14.97 4.88
C ASP A 50 10.67 -13.86 5.94
N LEU A 51 10.14 -12.67 5.64
CA LEU A 51 10.09 -11.55 6.58
C LEU A 51 9.30 -11.91 7.85
N LEU A 52 8.19 -12.62 7.72
CA LEU A 52 7.39 -13.05 8.86
C LEU A 52 8.15 -14.03 9.77
N ARG A 53 8.84 -15.02 9.18
CA ARG A 53 9.66 -15.99 9.94
C ARG A 53 10.78 -15.28 10.68
N TRP A 54 11.50 -14.40 9.98
CA TRP A 54 12.56 -13.59 10.55
C TRP A 54 12.05 -12.72 11.70
N TRP A 55 10.95 -12.01 11.50
CA TRP A 55 10.35 -11.15 12.52
C TRP A 55 9.96 -11.92 13.77
N ARG A 56 9.30 -13.08 13.62
CA ARG A 56 8.92 -13.94 14.75
C ARG A 56 10.13 -14.41 15.55
N GLU A 57 11.22 -14.78 14.88
CA GLU A 57 12.46 -15.19 15.56
C GLU A 57 13.14 -14.01 16.26
N MET A 58 13.17 -12.84 15.61
CA MET A 58 13.70 -11.62 16.20
C MET A 58 12.92 -11.21 17.45
N GLU A 59 11.58 -11.25 17.43
CA GLU A 59 10.77 -10.97 18.62
C GLU A 59 11.02 -11.97 19.74
N ARG A 60 11.18 -13.26 19.41
CA ARG A 60 11.49 -14.32 20.39
C ARG A 60 12.84 -14.10 21.09
N THR A 61 13.79 -13.44 20.42
CA THR A 61 15.15 -13.20 20.91
C THR A 61 15.36 -11.82 21.55
N GLY A 62 14.27 -11.05 21.76
CA GLY A 62 14.30 -9.76 22.45
C GLY A 62 13.98 -8.54 21.58
N GLY A 63 13.72 -8.76 20.29
CA GLY A 63 13.44 -7.71 19.31
C GLY A 63 14.69 -7.18 18.61
N PRO A 64 14.55 -6.13 17.79
CA PRO A 64 15.67 -5.61 16.99
C PRO A 64 16.69 -4.92 17.90
N SER A 65 17.98 -5.10 17.62
CA SER A 65 19.06 -4.46 18.37
C SER A 65 19.16 -2.96 18.08
N GLU A 66 18.88 -2.55 16.85
CA GLU A 66 18.92 -1.17 16.41
C GLU A 66 17.51 -0.58 16.38
N GLN A 67 17.15 0.11 17.46
CA GLN A 67 15.86 0.79 17.62
C GLN A 67 16.05 2.30 17.75
N PHE A 68 15.11 3.07 17.23
CA PHE A 68 15.07 4.51 17.36
C PHE A 68 13.64 5.03 17.55
N PRO A 69 13.45 6.12 18.30
CA PRO A 69 12.14 6.73 18.45
C PRO A 69 11.70 7.35 17.11
N LEU A 70 10.47 7.05 16.69
CA LEU A 70 9.86 7.66 15.50
C LEU A 70 9.00 8.88 15.85
N GLU A 71 8.45 8.93 17.06
CA GLU A 71 7.30 9.78 17.32
C GLU A 71 7.26 10.33 18.75
N ARG A 72 6.45 11.37 18.95
CA ARG A 72 6.00 11.85 20.25
C ARG A 72 4.51 12.15 20.17
N SER A 73 3.70 11.31 20.81
CA SER A 73 2.24 11.43 20.82
C SER A 73 1.76 11.79 22.21
N PHE A 74 0.60 12.44 22.26
CA PHE A 74 -0.09 12.71 23.53
C PHE A 74 -0.57 11.41 24.16
N ASN A 75 -1.12 10.51 23.35
CA ASN A 75 -1.52 9.15 23.75
C ASN A 75 -0.36 8.17 23.49
N ARG A 76 0.71 8.28 24.28
CA ARG A 76 1.93 7.48 24.07
C ARG A 76 1.63 5.98 24.01
N ALA A 77 2.15 5.37 22.94
CA ALA A 77 2.24 3.93 22.80
C ALA A 77 3.02 3.29 23.96
N THR A 78 2.58 2.11 24.41
CA THR A 78 3.34 1.26 25.34
C THR A 78 4.62 0.74 24.70
N ARG A 79 4.58 0.49 23.39
CA ARG A 79 5.71 0.04 22.58
C ARG A 79 5.62 0.64 21.18
N SER A 80 6.43 1.64 20.89
CA SER A 80 6.57 2.18 19.54
C SER A 80 8.00 2.61 19.24
N PHE A 81 8.51 2.14 18.10
CA PHE A 81 9.86 2.44 17.63
C PHE A 81 9.99 2.13 16.14
N GLY A 82 10.95 2.79 15.50
CA GLY A 82 11.52 2.36 14.22
C GLY A 82 12.71 1.47 14.47
N PHE A 83 13.05 0.62 13.50
CA PHE A 83 14.20 -0.26 13.61
C PHE A 83 14.89 -0.47 12.26
N TYR A 84 16.15 -0.89 12.34
CA TYR A 84 16.89 -1.48 11.23
C TYR A 84 17.21 -2.95 11.53
N GLY A 85 17.46 -3.72 10.49
CA GLY A 85 17.88 -5.11 10.62
C GLY A 85 18.30 -5.73 9.29
N GLU A 86 18.60 -7.02 9.35
CA GLU A 86 18.96 -7.82 8.18
C GLU A 86 18.14 -9.11 8.19
N ALA A 87 17.32 -9.32 7.16
CA ALA A 87 16.40 -10.44 7.04
C ALA A 87 16.84 -11.39 5.91
N PRO A 88 16.85 -12.72 6.13
CA PRO A 88 17.07 -13.68 5.05
C PRO A 88 15.82 -13.73 4.16
N VAL A 89 15.88 -13.15 2.97
CA VAL A 89 14.78 -13.09 2.01
C VAL A 89 15.24 -13.73 0.70
N SER A 90 14.50 -14.73 0.22
CA SER A 90 14.85 -15.50 -0.98
C SER A 90 16.29 -16.04 -0.94
N GLY A 91 16.74 -16.48 0.24
CA GLY A 91 18.09 -17.02 0.45
C GLY A 91 19.22 -15.98 0.51
N THR A 92 18.92 -14.69 0.39
CA THR A 92 19.91 -13.61 0.50
C THR A 92 19.64 -12.76 1.74
N LEU A 93 20.71 -12.32 2.42
CA LEU A 93 20.58 -11.40 3.53
C LEU A 93 20.25 -9.99 2.99
N MET A 94 19.07 -9.48 3.34
CA MET A 94 18.53 -8.22 2.86
C MET A 94 18.50 -7.18 3.99
N PRO A 95 19.09 -5.99 3.80
CA PRO A 95 18.90 -4.88 4.73
C PRO A 95 17.44 -4.44 4.74
N VAL A 96 16.85 -4.40 5.92
CA VAL A 96 15.46 -4.02 6.15
C VAL A 96 15.34 -2.90 7.15
N MET A 97 14.24 -2.19 7.06
CA MET A 97 13.79 -1.17 8.00
C MET A 97 12.31 -1.39 8.29
N GLY A 98 11.85 -0.90 9.42
CA GLY A 98 10.45 -1.09 9.79
C GLY A 98 10.04 -0.25 10.97
N ASN A 99 8.76 -0.36 11.32
CA ASN A 99 8.22 0.23 12.54
C ASN A 99 7.38 -0.79 13.31
N VAL A 100 7.32 -0.58 14.63
CA VAL A 100 6.36 -1.21 15.51
C VAL A 100 5.53 -0.10 16.13
N GLN A 101 4.22 -0.28 16.12
CA GLN A 101 3.27 0.66 16.70
C GLN A 101 2.23 -0.09 17.51
N GLU A 102 2.33 -0.02 18.83
CA GLU A 102 1.34 -0.56 19.74
C GLU A 102 0.57 0.58 20.42
N MET A 103 -0.75 0.58 20.31
CA MET A 103 -1.59 1.61 20.93
C MET A 103 -2.82 1.01 21.60
N PHE A 104 -3.35 1.78 22.55
CA PHE A 104 -4.68 1.54 23.08
C PHE A 104 -5.72 1.73 21.98
N TYR A 105 -6.60 0.75 21.81
CA TYR A 105 -7.70 0.82 20.85
C TYR A 105 -9.03 1.17 21.55
N ASP A 106 -9.49 0.28 22.44
CA ASP A 106 -10.72 0.47 23.19
C ASP A 106 -10.71 -0.32 24.50
N GLN A 107 -11.72 -0.10 25.35
CA GLN A 107 -11.93 -0.88 26.56
C GLN A 107 -13.43 -1.08 26.81
N THR A 108 -13.79 -2.21 27.41
CA THR A 108 -15.14 -2.42 27.94
C THR A 108 -15.51 -1.30 28.92
N ARG A 109 -16.71 -0.73 28.74
CA ARG A 109 -17.25 0.31 29.64
C ARG A 109 -18.22 -0.26 30.69
N ALA A 110 -18.30 -1.58 30.79
CA ALA A 110 -19.13 -2.27 31.76
C ALA A 110 -18.55 -2.09 33.19
N PRO A 111 -19.41 -2.07 34.22
CA PRO A 111 -18.95 -2.09 35.61
C PRO A 111 -18.02 -3.28 35.88
N ALA A 112 -17.03 -3.10 36.76
CA ALA A 112 -16.03 -4.11 37.07
C ALA A 112 -16.61 -5.46 37.56
N SER A 113 -17.85 -5.47 38.04
CA SER A 113 -18.58 -6.69 38.43
C SER A 113 -18.99 -7.58 37.25
N LEU A 114 -19.06 -7.06 36.02
CA LEU A 114 -19.43 -7.79 34.80
C LEU A 114 -18.23 -8.09 33.89
N ASN A 115 -17.01 -7.94 34.41
CA ASN A 115 -15.81 -7.72 33.60
C ASN A 115 -15.47 -8.88 32.65
N LEU A 116 -15.50 -10.14 33.12
CA LEU A 116 -15.04 -11.26 32.29
C LEU A 116 -16.02 -11.61 31.16
N GLU A 117 -17.31 -11.67 31.44
CA GLU A 117 -18.34 -11.94 30.42
C GLU A 117 -18.38 -10.81 29.38
N SER A 118 -18.31 -9.54 29.84
CA SER A 118 -18.23 -8.38 28.95
C SER A 118 -16.95 -8.38 28.11
N ALA A 119 -15.82 -8.81 28.68
CA ALA A 119 -14.55 -8.93 27.95
C ALA A 119 -14.57 -10.08 26.94
N GLN A 120 -15.27 -11.18 27.24
CA GLN A 120 -15.48 -12.28 26.29
C GLN A 120 -16.37 -11.84 25.12
N TRP A 121 -17.48 -11.16 25.41
CA TRP A 121 -18.32 -10.54 24.39
C TRP A 121 -17.50 -9.59 23.51
N MET A 122 -16.66 -8.74 24.12
CA MET A 122 -15.77 -7.83 23.40
C MET A 122 -14.78 -8.59 22.49
N ALA A 123 -14.27 -9.74 22.95
CA ALA A 123 -13.37 -10.57 22.15
C ALA A 123 -14.07 -11.16 20.92
N ASP A 124 -15.29 -11.67 21.06
CA ASP A 124 -16.05 -12.23 19.94
C ASP A 124 -16.38 -11.16 18.89
N GLN A 125 -16.72 -9.97 19.36
CA GLN A 125 -17.02 -8.80 18.52
C GLN A 125 -15.78 -8.29 17.80
N MET A 126 -14.64 -8.22 18.51
CA MET A 126 -13.37 -7.84 17.92
C MET A 126 -12.93 -8.86 16.86
N ARG A 127 -13.13 -10.15 17.11
CA ARG A 127 -12.84 -11.21 16.14
C ARG A 127 -13.61 -11.01 14.85
N GLU A 128 -14.92 -10.80 14.95
CA GLU A 128 -15.79 -10.57 13.79
C GLU A 128 -15.41 -9.29 13.06
N PHE A 129 -15.25 -8.19 13.78
CA PHE A 129 -14.85 -6.90 13.23
C PHE A 129 -13.53 -6.93 12.48
N VAL A 130 -12.46 -7.42 13.13
CA VAL A 130 -11.11 -7.41 12.56
C VAL A 130 -11.01 -8.31 11.35
N LEU A 131 -11.54 -9.54 11.43
CA LEU A 131 -11.35 -10.54 10.39
C LEU A 131 -12.33 -10.42 9.23
N LYS A 132 -13.42 -9.66 9.37
CA LYS A 132 -14.45 -9.55 8.33
C LYS A 132 -14.68 -8.14 7.82
N TYR A 133 -14.70 -7.14 8.70
CA TYR A 133 -15.16 -5.79 8.35
C TYR A 133 -14.04 -4.76 8.30
N TRP A 134 -12.97 -4.90 9.07
CA TRP A 134 -11.95 -3.85 9.23
C TRP A 134 -11.37 -3.37 7.91
N MET A 135 -10.97 -4.28 7.00
CA MET A 135 -10.44 -3.89 5.68
C MET A 135 -11.46 -3.11 4.84
N ARG A 136 -12.76 -3.40 4.98
CA ARG A 136 -13.85 -2.74 4.24
C ARG A 136 -14.08 -1.30 4.68
N ILE A 137 -13.72 -0.97 5.92
CA ILE A 137 -13.99 0.32 6.56
C ILE A 137 -12.72 1.05 7.03
N SER A 138 -11.55 0.55 6.60
CA SER A 138 -10.23 1.10 6.94
C SER A 138 -9.89 2.40 6.19
N SER A 139 -10.83 2.88 5.37
CA SER A 139 -10.84 4.25 4.88
C SER A 139 -12.18 4.92 5.17
N PHE A 140 -12.13 6.24 5.37
CA PHE A 140 -13.30 7.04 5.70
C PHE A 140 -13.24 8.39 4.97
N ARG A 141 -14.42 8.97 4.71
CA ARG A 141 -14.53 10.31 4.12
C ARG A 141 -14.53 11.37 5.21
N GLU A 142 -13.72 12.40 5.05
CA GLU A 142 -13.85 13.61 5.86
C GLU A 142 -15.08 14.45 5.41
N PRO A 143 -15.56 15.37 6.25
CA PRO A 143 -16.54 16.36 5.84
C PRO A 143 -16.05 17.19 4.64
N GLU A 144 -16.83 17.20 3.57
CA GLU A 144 -16.51 17.97 2.36
C GLU A 144 -17.03 19.40 2.44
N ALA A 145 -16.32 20.33 1.81
CA ALA A 145 -16.83 21.69 1.61
C ALA A 145 -18.08 21.66 0.73
N HIS A 146 -19.12 22.39 1.12
CA HIS A 146 -20.30 22.55 0.27
C HIS A 146 -19.92 23.33 -0.99
N VAL A 147 -20.25 22.77 -2.16
CA VAL A 147 -20.08 23.43 -3.47
C VAL A 147 -21.47 23.57 -4.08
N GLU A 148 -21.87 24.80 -4.38
CA GLU A 148 -23.14 25.05 -5.04
C GLU A 148 -23.11 24.47 -6.46
N GLN A 149 -24.17 23.76 -6.87
CA GLN A 149 -24.24 23.13 -8.21
C GLN A 149 -24.11 24.13 -9.37
N SER A 150 -24.47 25.39 -9.14
CA SER A 150 -24.34 26.50 -10.09
C SER A 150 -22.95 27.11 -10.16
N GLN A 151 -22.01 26.69 -9.30
CA GLN A 151 -20.69 27.30 -9.25
C GLN A 151 -19.87 26.88 -10.48
N PRO A 152 -19.33 27.83 -11.27
CA PRO A 152 -18.62 27.51 -12.50
C PRO A 152 -17.29 26.81 -12.20
N THR A 153 -17.06 25.66 -12.85
CA THR A 153 -15.78 24.95 -12.76
C THR A 153 -14.70 25.74 -13.50
N PRO A 154 -13.58 26.10 -12.84
CA PRO A 154 -12.48 26.80 -13.50
C PRO A 154 -11.92 25.96 -14.66
N PRO A 155 -11.55 26.57 -15.80
CA PRO A 155 -10.83 25.88 -16.86
C PRO A 155 -9.54 25.23 -16.32
N PRO A 156 -9.11 24.06 -16.82
CA PRO A 156 -7.94 23.35 -16.29
C PRO A 156 -6.67 24.21 -16.19
N ALA A 157 -6.44 25.09 -17.16
CA ALA A 157 -5.29 26.00 -17.17
C ALA A 157 -5.29 27.02 -16.02
N LEU A 158 -6.46 27.41 -15.52
CA LEU A 158 -6.63 28.38 -14.43
C LEU A 158 -6.94 27.71 -13.09
N SER A 159 -7.21 26.40 -13.09
CA SER A 159 -7.59 25.63 -11.89
C SER A 159 -6.58 25.76 -10.74
N ARG A 160 -5.28 25.91 -11.04
CA ARG A 160 -4.21 26.08 -10.03
C ARG A 160 -4.19 27.45 -9.36
N LEU A 161 -4.86 28.44 -9.95
CA LEU A 161 -5.00 29.80 -9.39
C LEU A 161 -6.36 29.98 -8.70
N SER A 162 -7.26 29.01 -8.85
CA SER A 162 -8.62 29.06 -8.29
C SER A 162 -8.60 28.80 -6.78
N TRP A 163 -9.34 29.63 -6.05
CA TRP A 163 -9.63 29.42 -4.62
C TRP A 163 -11.03 28.83 -4.40
N CYS A 164 -11.77 28.55 -5.48
CA CYS A 164 -13.07 27.88 -5.36
C CYS A 164 -12.90 26.51 -4.71
N PRO A 165 -13.78 26.11 -3.78
CA PRO A 165 -13.78 24.76 -3.24
C PRO A 165 -13.99 23.77 -4.39
N VAL A 166 -13.16 22.73 -4.42
CA VAL A 166 -13.29 21.65 -5.39
C VAL A 166 -13.97 20.49 -4.66
N PRO A 167 -15.08 19.94 -5.17
CA PRO A 167 -15.68 18.74 -4.60
C PRO A 167 -14.72 17.58 -4.90
N ARG A 168 -13.80 17.33 -3.97
CA ARG A 168 -12.97 16.13 -3.97
C ARG A 168 -13.34 15.38 -2.71
N PRO A 169 -13.75 14.11 -2.81
CA PRO A 169 -13.81 13.26 -1.65
C PRO A 169 -12.42 13.22 -1.03
N SER A 170 -12.21 13.88 0.11
CA SER A 170 -11.03 13.62 0.93
C SER A 170 -11.32 12.35 1.71
N GLN A 171 -10.82 11.25 1.17
CA GLN A 171 -10.81 9.97 1.84
C GLN A 171 -9.46 9.85 2.56
N ILE A 172 -9.48 9.31 3.77
CA ILE A 172 -8.29 9.06 4.61
C ILE A 172 -8.19 7.56 4.85
N GLY A 173 -6.96 7.07 5.04
CA GLY A 173 -6.68 5.67 5.35
C GLY A 173 -6.55 4.78 4.11
N PHE A 174 -6.85 3.50 4.29
CA PHE A 174 -6.59 2.44 3.31
C PHE A 174 -7.88 1.96 2.63
N GLY A 175 -7.97 2.16 1.31
CA GLY A 175 -9.05 1.61 0.49
C GLY A 175 -8.62 0.30 -0.15
N PHE A 176 -9.16 -0.83 0.31
CA PHE A 176 -8.84 -2.15 -0.24
C PHE A 176 -9.86 -2.61 -1.26
N ASN A 177 -9.37 -3.16 -2.37
CA ASN A 177 -10.18 -3.85 -3.38
C ASN A 177 -9.57 -5.24 -3.64
N GLN A 178 -10.39 -6.28 -3.71
CA GLN A 178 -9.95 -7.62 -4.11
C GLN A 178 -9.94 -7.77 -5.63
N LEU A 179 -8.83 -8.25 -6.19
CA LEU A 179 -8.62 -8.39 -7.63
C LEU A 179 -8.73 -9.84 -8.07
N PHE A 180 -7.90 -10.71 -7.47
CA PHE A 180 -7.80 -12.11 -7.84
C PHE A 180 -7.73 -13.00 -6.61
N TYR A 181 -8.05 -14.27 -6.79
CA TYR A 181 -7.88 -15.31 -5.79
C TYR A 181 -7.45 -16.61 -6.44
N LYS A 182 -6.67 -17.39 -5.68
CA LYS A 182 -6.41 -18.79 -6.01
C LYS A 182 -7.20 -19.68 -5.05
N PRO A 183 -8.15 -20.51 -5.53
CA PRO A 183 -8.82 -21.47 -4.68
C PRO A 183 -7.84 -22.52 -4.14
N VAL A 184 -8.09 -23.01 -2.92
CA VAL A 184 -7.31 -24.12 -2.36
C VAL A 184 -7.43 -25.37 -3.26
N GLY A 185 -6.29 -25.96 -3.62
CA GLY A 185 -6.22 -27.18 -4.43
C GLY A 185 -6.52 -26.98 -5.93
N ALA A 186 -6.80 -25.75 -6.37
CA ALA A 186 -6.94 -25.43 -7.79
C ALA A 186 -5.60 -25.00 -8.40
N ASN A 187 -5.43 -25.30 -9.69
CA ASN A 187 -4.28 -24.83 -10.47
C ASN A 187 -4.53 -23.50 -11.18
N GLU A 188 -5.78 -23.00 -11.13
CA GLU A 188 -6.21 -21.81 -11.85
C GLU A 188 -6.50 -20.66 -10.88
N VAL A 189 -6.08 -19.45 -11.28
CA VAL A 189 -6.41 -18.20 -10.60
C VAL A 189 -7.70 -17.64 -11.20
N ARG A 190 -8.55 -17.05 -10.36
CA ARG A 190 -9.82 -16.43 -10.76
C ARG A 190 -9.83 -14.96 -10.38
N ALA A 191 -10.50 -14.15 -11.18
CA ALA A 191 -10.77 -12.74 -10.86
C ALA A 191 -12.04 -12.62 -10.00
N PHE A 192 -12.07 -11.63 -9.11
CA PHE A 192 -13.33 -11.21 -8.50
C PHE A 192 -14.13 -10.35 -9.49
N PRO A 193 -15.45 -10.55 -9.59
CA PRO A 193 -16.28 -9.67 -10.39
C PRO A 193 -16.28 -8.26 -9.79
N THR A 194 -16.42 -7.23 -10.63
CA THR A 194 -16.29 -5.81 -10.24
C THR A 194 -17.20 -5.42 -9.08
N TYR A 195 -18.42 -5.95 -9.03
CA TYR A 195 -19.39 -5.67 -7.96
C TYR A 195 -19.00 -6.28 -6.60
N ASP A 196 -18.12 -7.28 -6.57
CA ASP A 196 -17.62 -7.90 -5.33
C ASP A 196 -16.25 -7.37 -4.91
N GLN A 197 -15.59 -6.51 -5.70
CA GLN A 197 -14.22 -6.09 -5.41
C GLN A 197 -14.08 -5.30 -4.10
N MET A 198 -15.12 -4.60 -3.67
CA MET A 198 -15.12 -3.86 -2.39
C MET A 198 -15.53 -4.74 -1.21
N ALA A 199 -16.25 -5.84 -1.48
CA ALA A 199 -16.75 -6.78 -0.49
C ALA A 199 -15.65 -7.76 -0.08
N ILE A 200 -14.55 -7.21 0.47
CA ILE A 200 -13.36 -7.94 0.90
C ILE A 200 -13.78 -9.19 1.67
N VAL A 201 -13.35 -10.36 1.21
CA VAL A 201 -13.73 -11.64 1.82
C VAL A 201 -13.39 -11.70 3.31
N ASP A 202 -14.12 -12.52 4.04
CA ASP A 202 -13.79 -12.86 5.42
C ASP A 202 -12.41 -13.54 5.47
N GLN A 203 -11.48 -12.94 6.22
CA GLN A 203 -10.09 -13.35 6.29
C GLN A 203 -9.93 -14.75 6.92
N ARG A 204 -10.94 -15.23 7.66
CA ARG A 204 -10.98 -16.60 8.21
C ARG A 204 -11.14 -17.68 7.12
N LEU A 205 -11.49 -17.29 5.89
CA LEU A 205 -11.63 -18.18 4.73
C LEU A 205 -10.32 -18.33 3.95
N VAL A 206 -9.33 -17.47 4.19
CA VAL A 206 -7.98 -17.63 3.62
C VAL A 206 -7.31 -18.85 4.29
N GLY A 207 -6.72 -19.72 3.48
CA GLY A 207 -6.24 -21.05 3.86
C GLY A 207 -7.30 -22.16 3.82
N LYS A 208 -8.59 -21.80 3.79
CA LYS A 208 -9.71 -22.78 3.75
C LYS A 208 -10.35 -22.88 2.38
N LEU A 209 -10.72 -21.73 1.81
CA LEU A 209 -11.31 -21.63 0.48
C LEU A 209 -10.34 -20.99 -0.51
N TYR A 210 -9.55 -20.04 -0.03
CA TYR A 210 -8.60 -19.27 -0.84
C TYR A 210 -7.19 -19.60 -0.36
N GLU A 211 -6.34 -20.16 -1.22
CA GLU A 211 -4.92 -20.33 -0.94
C GLU A 211 -4.29 -18.96 -0.67
N TRP A 212 -4.53 -17.99 -1.57
CA TRP A 212 -4.17 -16.60 -1.39
C TRP A 212 -5.16 -15.67 -2.10
N LEU A 213 -5.13 -14.40 -1.70
CA LEU A 213 -5.87 -13.30 -2.33
C LEU A 213 -4.88 -12.24 -2.82
N LEU A 214 -5.11 -11.71 -4.02
CA LEU A 214 -4.43 -10.52 -4.51
C LEU A 214 -5.39 -9.33 -4.39
N LEU A 215 -5.01 -8.38 -3.55
CA LEU A 215 -5.74 -7.16 -3.29
C LEU A 215 -4.96 -5.97 -3.87
N LYS A 216 -5.67 -4.86 -4.01
CA LYS A 216 -5.13 -3.55 -4.30
C LYS A 216 -5.48 -2.63 -3.16
N VAL A 217 -4.51 -1.89 -2.65
CA VAL A 217 -4.73 -0.84 -1.66
C VAL A 217 -4.45 0.51 -2.28
N ARG A 218 -5.41 1.42 -2.14
CA ARG A 218 -5.21 2.85 -2.40
C ARG A 218 -5.03 3.55 -1.06
N ILE A 219 -3.90 4.24 -0.92
CA ILE A 219 -3.60 5.05 0.25
C ILE A 219 -3.94 6.49 -0.11
N PHE A 220 -5.08 6.99 0.38
CA PHE A 220 -5.66 8.24 -0.14
C PHE A 220 -4.95 9.53 0.32
N ASP A 221 -4.19 9.46 1.40
CA ASP A 221 -3.55 10.60 2.07
C ASP A 221 -2.02 10.57 2.00
N PHE A 222 -1.42 9.67 1.22
CA PHE A 222 0.03 9.56 1.12
C PHE A 222 0.59 10.75 0.35
N ASN A 223 1.03 11.75 1.11
CA ASN A 223 1.66 12.95 0.58
C ASN A 223 3.06 13.03 1.14
N PHE A 224 4.07 13.01 0.26
CA PHE A 224 5.41 13.35 0.68
C PHE A 224 5.50 14.86 0.83
N ARG A 225 5.59 15.31 2.08
CA ARG A 225 5.73 16.72 2.42
C ARG A 225 7.19 17.01 2.74
N THR A 226 7.78 17.96 2.03
CA THR A 226 9.14 18.42 2.30
C THR A 226 9.18 19.93 2.34
N ARG A 227 10.02 20.46 3.22
CA ARG A 227 10.34 21.90 3.32
C ARG A 227 11.84 22.05 3.11
N PRO A 228 12.33 22.07 1.85
CA PRO A 228 13.78 22.05 1.61
C PRO A 228 14.48 23.34 2.03
N PHE A 229 13.73 24.40 2.33
CA PHE A 229 14.25 25.68 2.82
C PHE A 229 14.13 25.83 4.34
N GLY A 230 14.04 24.71 5.07
CA GLY A 230 13.91 24.69 6.52
C GLY A 230 12.45 24.70 7.01
N PRO A 231 12.24 24.60 8.35
CA PRO A 231 10.92 24.41 8.95
C PRO A 231 9.93 25.56 8.68
N ASP A 232 10.43 26.77 8.51
CA ASP A 232 9.63 27.98 8.21
C ASP A 232 9.50 28.24 6.70
N GLY A 233 10.11 27.41 5.87
CA GLY A 233 10.07 27.51 4.41
C GLY A 233 8.73 27.03 3.81
N PRO A 234 8.48 27.33 2.52
CA PRO A 234 7.29 26.84 1.84
C PRO A 234 7.29 25.31 1.80
N GLU A 235 6.14 24.72 2.15
CA GLU A 235 5.93 23.28 2.07
C GLU A 235 5.67 22.87 0.62
N MET A 236 6.47 21.93 0.13
CA MET A 236 6.19 21.21 -1.11
C MET A 236 5.51 19.90 -0.78
N VAL A 237 4.32 19.72 -1.35
CA VAL A 237 3.48 18.53 -1.17
C VAL A 237 3.48 17.76 -2.48
N PHE A 238 4.08 16.58 -2.47
CA PHE A 238 4.04 15.64 -3.58
C PHE A 238 2.96 14.61 -3.26
N ALA A 239 1.84 14.68 -4.00
CA ALA A 239 0.77 13.69 -3.89
C ALA A 239 1.26 12.37 -4.47
N LEU A 240 1.55 11.41 -3.59
CA LEU A 240 1.90 10.05 -3.94
C LEU A 240 0.60 9.24 -3.91
N ASN A 241 -0.29 9.50 -4.87
CA ASN A 241 -1.46 8.66 -5.09
C ASN A 241 -1.01 7.32 -5.69
N GLU A 242 -0.30 6.54 -4.89
CA GLU A 242 0.27 5.26 -5.27
C GLU A 242 -0.69 4.15 -4.84
N GLU A 243 -1.05 3.32 -5.82
CA GLU A 243 -1.79 2.10 -5.59
C GLU A 243 -0.78 0.97 -5.44
N SER A 244 -0.93 0.20 -4.36
CA SER A 244 -0.09 -0.97 -4.10
C SER A 244 -0.88 -2.24 -4.28
N ASN A 245 -0.21 -3.27 -4.81
CA ASN A 245 -0.75 -4.61 -4.89
C ASN A 245 -0.29 -5.41 -3.68
N LEU A 246 -1.18 -6.20 -3.09
CA LEU A 246 -0.96 -6.90 -1.84
C LEU A 246 -1.37 -8.36 -1.99
N VAL A 247 -0.53 -9.28 -1.50
CA VAL A 247 -0.91 -10.69 -1.39
C VAL A 247 -1.23 -11.04 0.07
N VAL A 248 -2.41 -11.59 0.30
CA VAL A 248 -2.88 -12.12 1.59
C VAL A 248 -2.81 -13.64 1.56
N HIS A 249 -2.31 -14.23 2.65
CA HIS A 249 -2.18 -15.66 2.84
C HIS A 249 -2.44 -16.02 4.30
N GLN A 250 -2.82 -17.27 4.58
CA GLN A 250 -3.19 -17.73 5.93
C GLN A 250 -2.10 -17.48 6.98
N ASP A 251 -0.82 -17.49 6.59
CA ASP A 251 0.30 -17.29 7.51
C ASP A 251 0.32 -15.88 8.13
N PHE A 252 -0.28 -14.91 7.43
CA PHE A 252 -0.40 -13.51 7.84
C PHE A 252 -1.67 -13.24 8.65
N ILE A 253 -2.59 -14.21 8.75
CA ILE A 253 -3.83 -14.08 9.52
C ILE A 253 -3.60 -14.60 10.94
N ASN A 254 -4.04 -13.82 11.94
CA ASN A 254 -4.10 -14.28 13.31
C ASN A 254 -5.57 -14.44 13.74
N ASP A 255 -5.94 -15.66 14.14
CA ASP A 255 -7.26 -15.96 14.70
C ASP A 255 -7.05 -16.92 15.88
N ARG A 256 -6.56 -16.38 17.00
CA ARG A 256 -6.19 -17.18 18.18
C ARG A 256 -6.97 -16.71 19.40
N GLN A 257 -7.61 -17.66 20.06
CA GLN A 257 -8.29 -17.43 21.33
C GLN A 257 -7.53 -18.09 22.48
N ASN A 258 -7.55 -17.47 23.66
CA ASN A 258 -7.00 -18.00 24.92
C ASN A 258 -5.56 -18.54 24.82
N HIS A 259 -4.76 -18.00 23.88
CA HIS A 259 -3.44 -18.55 23.55
C HIS A 259 -2.30 -18.04 24.46
N LEU A 260 -2.55 -16.98 25.23
CA LEU A 260 -1.60 -16.42 26.20
C LEU A 260 -2.29 -16.15 27.55
N PRO A 261 -1.56 -16.22 28.68
CA PRO A 261 -2.09 -15.84 29.99
C PRO A 261 -2.64 -14.40 29.96
N GLY A 262 -3.89 -14.23 30.43
CA GLY A 262 -4.54 -12.91 30.50
C GLY A 262 -5.10 -12.39 29.17
N VAL A 263 -4.90 -13.10 28.05
CA VAL A 263 -5.41 -12.72 26.73
C VAL A 263 -6.59 -13.61 26.35
N LEU A 264 -7.72 -13.00 25.99
CA LEU A 264 -8.91 -13.70 25.51
C LEU A 264 -8.82 -13.97 24.00
N GLY A 265 -8.29 -13.01 23.24
CA GLY A 265 -8.20 -13.11 21.79
C GLY A 265 -7.06 -12.29 21.21
N ASP A 266 -6.48 -12.79 20.13
CA ASP A 266 -5.53 -12.09 19.28
C ASP A 266 -5.94 -12.33 17.82
N PHE A 267 -6.49 -11.29 17.23
CA PHE A 267 -7.12 -11.29 15.93
C PHE A 267 -6.42 -10.29 15.05
N GLY A 268 -6.02 -10.70 13.86
CA GLY A 268 -5.22 -9.82 13.02
C GLY A 268 -5.20 -10.27 11.57
N ILE A 269 -4.87 -9.30 10.74
CA ILE A 269 -4.70 -9.46 9.31
C ILE A 269 -3.29 -9.03 8.94
N GLY A 270 -2.82 -9.49 7.79
CA GLY A 270 -1.55 -9.06 7.27
C GLY A 270 -1.41 -9.41 5.80
N TYR A 271 -0.44 -8.77 5.17
CA TYR A 271 -0.20 -8.92 3.74
C TYR A 271 1.24 -8.61 3.38
N SER A 272 1.69 -9.20 2.29
CA SER A 272 2.95 -8.87 1.63
C SER A 272 2.69 -7.94 0.44
N PHE A 273 3.59 -7.00 0.17
CA PHE A 273 3.48 -6.12 -0.99
C PHE A 273 4.00 -6.82 -2.24
N VAL A 274 3.29 -6.64 -3.35
CA VAL A 274 3.69 -7.07 -4.69
C VAL A 274 4.14 -5.83 -5.45
N LYS A 275 5.38 -5.85 -5.94
CA LYS A 275 5.94 -4.74 -6.71
C LYS A 275 5.16 -4.54 -8.00
N ASN A 276 4.98 -3.29 -8.39
CA ASN A 276 4.37 -2.93 -9.66
C ASN A 276 5.32 -3.34 -10.81
N PRO A 277 4.80 -3.94 -11.90
CA PRO A 277 5.63 -4.40 -13.01
C PRO A 277 6.17 -3.23 -13.83
N THR A 278 5.50 -2.08 -13.77
CA THR A 278 5.93 -0.84 -14.43
C THR A 278 6.41 0.13 -13.35
N PRO A 279 7.71 0.48 -13.34
CA PRO A 279 8.25 1.42 -12.37
C PRO A 279 7.58 2.79 -12.46
N GLY A 280 7.26 3.36 -11.31
CA GLY A 280 6.76 4.73 -11.18
C GLY A 280 7.86 5.78 -11.26
N LEU A 281 7.49 7.06 -11.06
CA LEU A 281 8.43 8.18 -10.90
C LEU A 281 9.28 8.03 -9.63
N PHE A 282 8.73 7.39 -8.61
CA PHE A 282 9.42 7.11 -7.36
C PHE A 282 10.12 5.75 -7.46
N GLY A 283 11.34 5.68 -6.93
CA GLY A 283 12.15 4.46 -6.91
C GLY A 283 11.98 3.64 -5.63
N TYR A 284 11.24 4.19 -4.67
CA TYR A 284 10.92 3.58 -3.39
C TYR A 284 9.64 4.17 -2.84
N GLY A 285 8.73 3.31 -2.39
CA GLY A 285 7.39 3.67 -1.97
C GLY A 285 6.43 2.49 -2.08
N PRO A 286 5.16 2.68 -1.70
CA PRO A 286 4.11 1.70 -1.88
C PRO A 286 4.04 1.20 -3.34
N GLY A 287 4.40 -0.08 -3.56
CA GLY A 287 4.44 -0.71 -4.88
C GLY A 287 5.82 -0.78 -5.54
N GLU A 288 6.87 -0.25 -4.91
CA GLU A 288 8.27 -0.36 -5.37
C GLU A 288 9.15 -1.23 -4.47
N PHE A 289 8.59 -1.74 -3.36
CA PHE A 289 9.30 -2.61 -2.43
C PHE A 289 9.69 -3.94 -3.08
N ASP A 290 10.95 -4.33 -2.92
CA ASP A 290 11.43 -5.65 -3.31
C ASP A 290 10.91 -6.71 -2.31
N ALA A 291 10.73 -6.33 -1.05
CA ALA A 291 10.03 -7.15 -0.06
C ALA A 291 9.44 -6.23 1.00
N ALA A 292 8.15 -6.41 1.32
CA ALA A 292 7.54 -5.75 2.46
C ALA A 292 6.41 -6.59 3.06
N LEU A 293 6.22 -6.47 4.36
CA LEU A 293 5.21 -7.16 5.17
C LEU A 293 4.54 -6.16 6.10
N GLU A 294 3.21 -6.18 6.14
CA GLU A 294 2.41 -5.45 7.12
C GLU A 294 1.58 -6.44 7.94
N LEU A 295 1.55 -6.25 9.26
CA LEU A 295 0.74 -7.03 10.20
C LEU A 295 -0.03 -6.10 11.12
N ILE A 296 -1.34 -6.31 11.24
CA ILE A 296 -2.24 -5.50 12.06
C ILE A 296 -2.98 -6.44 13.02
N ASN A 297 -2.63 -6.38 14.31
CA ASN A 297 -3.07 -7.32 15.33
C ASN A 297 -3.80 -6.62 16.48
N PHE A 298 -5.04 -7.02 16.72
CA PHE A 298 -5.85 -6.60 17.86
C PHE A 298 -5.82 -7.67 18.94
N ARG A 299 -5.48 -7.25 20.16
CA ARG A 299 -5.41 -8.12 21.31
C ARG A 299 -6.41 -7.69 22.36
N VAL A 300 -7.27 -8.62 22.77
CA VAL A 300 -8.29 -8.42 23.80
C VAL A 300 -7.86 -9.13 25.08
N TYR A 301 -7.76 -8.40 26.17
CA TYR A 301 -7.34 -8.91 27.48
C TYR A 301 -8.54 -9.25 28.35
N LYS A 302 -8.35 -10.11 29.35
CA LYS A 302 -9.38 -10.47 30.35
C LYS A 302 -9.93 -9.27 31.14
N THR A 303 -9.20 -8.16 31.14
CA THR A 303 -9.62 -6.88 31.74
C THR A 303 -10.57 -6.07 30.86
N GLY A 304 -10.88 -6.56 29.65
CA GLY A 304 -11.63 -5.84 28.63
C GLY A 304 -10.83 -4.77 27.89
N TYR A 305 -9.54 -4.59 28.21
CA TYR A 305 -8.63 -3.72 27.47
C TYR A 305 -8.36 -4.31 26.08
N VAL A 306 -8.32 -3.45 25.06
CA VAL A 306 -7.97 -3.80 23.68
C VAL A 306 -6.79 -2.95 23.25
N SER A 307 -5.72 -3.61 22.82
CA SER A 307 -4.61 -2.97 22.11
C SER A 307 -4.62 -3.34 20.65
N VAL A 308 -4.21 -2.43 19.78
CA VAL A 308 -3.81 -2.76 18.40
C VAL A 308 -2.31 -2.60 18.27
N ARG A 309 -1.69 -3.56 17.59
CA ARG A 309 -0.27 -3.59 17.30
C ARG A 309 -0.07 -3.77 15.81
N MET A 310 0.59 -2.78 15.19
CA MET A 310 0.93 -2.76 13.78
C MET A 310 2.43 -2.90 13.60
N ILE A 311 2.83 -3.65 12.58
CA ILE A 311 4.22 -3.97 12.28
C ILE A 311 4.41 -3.86 10.78
N PHE A 312 5.21 -2.88 10.38
CA PHE A 312 5.66 -2.74 9.01
C PHE A 312 7.13 -3.14 8.90
N ILE A 313 7.45 -3.91 7.87
CA ILE A 313 8.82 -4.31 7.53
C ILE A 313 8.98 -4.15 6.03
N SER A 314 10.04 -3.49 5.58
CA SER A 314 10.38 -3.38 4.17
C SER A 314 11.89 -3.41 3.94
N ASN A 315 12.30 -3.74 2.72
CA ASN A 315 13.67 -3.54 2.28
C ASN A 315 14.06 -2.06 2.41
N ARG A 316 15.33 -1.77 2.67
CA ARG A 316 15.85 -0.39 2.64
C ARG A 316 15.89 0.15 1.19
N PRO A 317 15.70 1.47 0.98
CA PRO A 317 15.78 2.08 -0.34
C PRO A 317 17.21 1.97 -0.89
N ARG A 318 17.33 1.44 -2.12
CA ARG A 318 18.57 1.58 -2.93
C ARG A 318 18.55 2.82 -3.82
N GLN A 319 17.35 3.34 -4.05
CA GLN A 319 17.02 4.51 -4.85
C GLN A 319 15.76 5.14 -4.26
N VAL A 320 15.57 6.45 -4.41
CA VAL A 320 14.40 7.20 -3.92
C VAL A 320 13.52 7.63 -5.09
N THR A 321 14.12 8.01 -6.21
CA THR A 321 13.39 8.44 -7.41
C THR A 321 13.94 7.78 -8.67
N ASN A 322 13.04 7.44 -9.60
CA ASN A 322 13.36 6.96 -10.94
C ASN A 322 13.13 8.10 -11.93
N VAL A 323 13.99 9.12 -11.92
CA VAL A 323 13.89 10.18 -12.92
C VAL A 323 14.59 9.72 -14.19
N VAL A 324 13.80 9.29 -15.17
CA VAL A 324 14.31 9.06 -16.53
C VAL A 324 14.57 10.41 -17.16
N VAL A 325 15.82 10.86 -17.12
CA VAL A 325 16.24 12.08 -17.81
C VAL A 325 16.55 11.71 -19.24
N ASN A 326 15.68 12.18 -20.14
CA ASN A 326 16.08 12.42 -21.51
C ASN A 326 16.61 13.87 -21.57
N PRO A 327 17.93 14.09 -21.75
CA PRO A 327 18.53 15.42 -21.70
C PRO A 327 17.94 16.38 -22.73
N VAL A 328 17.42 15.86 -23.85
CA VAL A 328 16.73 16.62 -24.88
C VAL A 328 15.39 17.13 -24.34
N SER A 329 14.55 16.24 -23.80
CA SER A 329 13.22 16.61 -23.32
C SER A 329 13.28 17.56 -22.12
N TRP A 330 14.27 17.38 -21.25
CA TRP A 330 14.51 18.26 -20.10
C TRP A 330 15.03 19.63 -20.54
N GLY A 331 15.94 19.66 -21.52
CA GLY A 331 16.41 20.90 -22.14
C GLY A 331 15.28 21.72 -22.76
N PHE A 332 14.37 21.08 -23.50
CA PHE A 332 13.20 21.75 -24.05
C PHE A 332 12.19 22.21 -22.99
N ARG A 333 11.98 21.44 -21.91
CA ARG A 333 11.12 21.88 -20.78
C ARG A 333 11.66 23.11 -20.07
N LEU A 334 12.98 23.18 -19.86
CA LEU A 334 13.63 24.38 -19.31
C LEU A 334 13.52 25.56 -20.28
N ALA A 335 13.80 25.33 -21.57
CA ALA A 335 13.67 26.38 -22.58
C ALA A 335 12.23 26.91 -22.66
N ASP A 336 11.23 26.05 -22.53
CA ASP A 336 9.82 26.45 -22.45
C ASP A 336 9.48 27.24 -21.19
N LEU A 337 10.07 26.89 -20.04
CA LEU A 337 9.88 27.64 -18.80
C LEU A 337 10.35 29.10 -18.96
N PHE A 338 11.49 29.31 -19.61
CA PHE A 338 12.04 30.65 -19.86
C PHE A 338 11.44 31.36 -21.09
N SER A 339 10.83 30.61 -22.01
CA SER A 339 10.23 31.16 -23.24
C SER A 339 8.70 31.13 -23.25
N PHE A 340 8.06 30.85 -22.13
CA PHE A 340 6.59 30.69 -22.02
C PHE A 340 6.02 29.68 -23.04
N GLY A 341 6.73 28.58 -23.28
CA GLY A 341 6.30 27.49 -24.16
C GLY A 341 6.53 27.72 -25.66
N ILE A 342 7.26 28.78 -26.04
CA ILE A 342 7.55 29.09 -27.45
C ILE A 342 8.67 28.20 -28.00
N ALA A 343 9.64 27.79 -27.18
CA ALA A 343 10.79 27.02 -27.62
C ALA A 343 10.41 25.64 -28.20
N SER A 344 9.59 24.85 -27.50
CA SER A 344 9.11 23.57 -28.03
C SER A 344 8.27 23.72 -29.30
N ARG A 345 7.59 24.86 -29.49
CA ARG A 345 6.77 25.11 -30.69
C ARG A 345 7.62 25.49 -31.90
N LEU A 346 8.62 26.34 -31.72
CA LEU A 346 9.53 26.76 -32.80
C LEU A 346 10.44 25.62 -33.26
N PHE A 347 10.82 24.73 -32.34
CA PHE A 347 11.78 23.67 -32.60
C PHE A 347 11.16 22.27 -32.58
N ALA A 348 9.85 22.15 -32.73
CA ALA A 348 9.14 20.86 -32.69
C ALA A 348 9.77 19.76 -33.59
N PRO A 349 10.16 20.03 -34.86
CA PRO A 349 10.78 19.00 -35.70
C PRO A 349 12.14 18.51 -35.16
N ALA A 350 12.92 19.42 -34.56
CA ALA A 350 14.22 19.10 -33.98
C ALA A 350 14.07 18.38 -32.63
N LYS A 351 13.09 18.78 -31.81
CA LYS A 351 12.72 18.11 -30.57
C LYS A 351 12.29 16.67 -30.84
N ASP A 352 11.39 16.45 -31.79
CA ASP A 352 10.87 15.11 -32.10
C ASP A 352 11.96 14.18 -32.64
N ALA A 353 12.88 14.71 -33.47
CA ALA A 353 14.02 13.94 -33.98
C ALA A 353 15.05 13.59 -32.90
N LEU A 354 15.30 14.51 -31.95
CA LEU A 354 16.25 14.32 -30.86
C LEU A 354 15.67 13.48 -29.71
N GLU A 355 14.36 13.53 -29.46
CA GLU A 355 13.68 12.67 -28.48
C GLU A 355 13.59 11.20 -28.93
N GLN A 356 13.73 10.92 -30.23
CA GLN A 356 13.84 9.56 -30.78
C GLN A 356 15.21 8.90 -30.53
N LEU A 357 16.23 9.66 -30.12
CA LEU A 357 17.50 9.08 -29.71
C LEU A 357 17.31 8.36 -28.36
N PRO A 358 17.81 7.11 -28.20
CA PRO A 358 17.65 6.33 -26.98
C PRO A 358 18.62 6.79 -25.87
N LEU A 359 18.66 8.10 -25.60
CA LEU A 359 19.42 8.72 -24.52
C LEU A 359 18.53 8.80 -23.29
N GLN A 360 18.29 7.66 -22.65
CA GLN A 360 17.56 7.58 -21.39
C GLN A 360 18.51 7.15 -20.29
N PHE A 361 18.69 8.02 -19.30
CA PHE A 361 19.43 7.71 -18.09
C PHE A 361 18.48 7.78 -16.91
N SER A 362 18.39 6.71 -16.13
CA SER A 362 17.75 6.79 -14.82
C SER A 362 18.74 7.45 -13.85
N VAL A 363 18.32 8.56 -13.24
CA VAL A 363 19.09 9.24 -12.21
C VAL A 363 18.27 9.35 -10.93
N ASP A 364 18.96 9.23 -9.81
CA ASP A 364 18.41 9.53 -8.49
C ASP A 364 18.94 10.89 -8.01
N PRO A 365 18.28 12.00 -8.36
CA PRO A 365 18.70 13.33 -7.92
C PRO A 365 18.66 13.50 -6.41
N VAL A 366 17.84 12.74 -5.68
CA VAL A 366 17.74 12.84 -4.23
C VAL A 366 18.98 12.26 -3.57
N LEU A 367 19.34 11.01 -3.90
CA LEU A 367 20.58 10.42 -3.37
C LEU A 367 21.82 11.13 -3.91
N GLY A 368 21.79 11.58 -5.18
CA GLY A 368 22.85 12.40 -5.75
C GLY A 368 23.09 13.68 -4.95
N TYR A 369 22.03 14.40 -4.58
CA TYR A 369 22.11 15.59 -3.72
C TYR A 369 22.64 15.26 -2.32
N VAL A 370 22.11 14.22 -1.68
CA VAL A 370 22.57 13.80 -0.34
C VAL A 370 24.08 13.50 -0.35
N ASN A 371 24.55 12.74 -1.34
CA ASN A 371 25.96 12.39 -1.47
C ASN A 371 26.82 13.63 -1.74
N ALA A 372 26.40 14.51 -2.65
CA ALA A 372 27.13 15.73 -2.96
C ALA A 372 27.19 16.70 -1.77
N ALA A 373 26.08 16.91 -1.07
CA ALA A 373 26.01 17.80 0.10
C ALA A 373 26.94 17.32 1.22
N ASN A 374 26.99 16.02 1.49
CA ASN A 374 27.89 15.46 2.50
C ASN A 374 29.35 15.49 2.07
N ALA A 375 29.66 15.15 0.82
CA ALA A 375 31.02 15.24 0.29
C ALA A 375 31.57 16.67 0.34
N LEU A 376 30.76 17.67 -0.04
CA LEU A 376 31.18 19.08 -0.05
C LEU A 376 31.27 19.69 1.35
N SER A 377 30.54 19.17 2.33
CA SER A 377 30.48 19.71 3.68
C SER A 377 31.28 18.89 4.72
N GLY A 378 31.93 17.79 4.32
CA GLY A 378 32.59 16.88 5.24
C GLY A 378 31.62 16.27 6.27
N ASP A 379 30.47 15.79 5.80
CA ASP A 379 29.35 15.25 6.58
C ASP A 379 28.64 16.24 7.52
N TYR A 380 28.98 17.53 7.47
CA TYR A 380 28.29 18.56 8.26
C TYR A 380 26.81 18.67 7.88
N ALA A 381 26.47 18.47 6.60
CA ALA A 381 25.10 18.44 6.10
C ALA A 381 24.26 17.33 6.76
N ALA A 382 24.78 16.11 6.87
CA ALA A 382 24.11 15.03 7.60
C ALA A 382 23.97 15.35 9.10
N ARG A 383 25.04 15.86 9.73
CA ARG A 383 25.08 16.06 11.19
C ARG A 383 24.21 17.21 11.67
N ILE A 384 24.18 18.32 10.93
CA ILE A 384 23.53 19.57 11.38
C ILE A 384 22.23 19.84 10.62
N LEU A 385 22.18 19.50 9.33
CA LEU A 385 21.00 19.77 8.49
C LEU A 385 20.13 18.52 8.28
N CYS A 386 20.53 17.37 8.84
CA CYS A 386 19.85 16.09 8.70
C CYS A 386 19.70 15.64 7.23
N ILE A 387 20.63 16.03 6.36
CA ILE A 387 20.65 15.62 4.95
C ILE A 387 21.39 14.28 4.87
N SER A 388 20.68 13.18 5.11
CA SER A 388 21.22 11.83 5.02
C SER A 388 20.17 10.83 4.54
N LEU A 389 20.63 9.70 3.99
CA LEU A 389 19.74 8.58 3.64
C LEU A 389 19.00 8.06 4.87
N GLU A 390 19.69 7.93 5.99
CA GLU A 390 19.11 7.50 7.26
C GLU A 390 17.96 8.41 7.70
N GLN A 391 18.10 9.74 7.55
CA GLN A 391 17.01 10.66 7.87
C GLN A 391 15.83 10.51 6.90
N LEU A 392 16.08 10.27 5.61
CA LEU A 392 15.02 10.01 4.62
C LEU A 392 14.26 8.73 4.97
N GLU A 393 14.97 7.64 5.31
CA GLU A 393 14.39 6.38 5.79
C GLU A 393 13.51 6.61 7.02
N LYS A 394 14.00 7.35 8.02
CA LYS A 394 13.22 7.74 9.20
C LYS A 394 11.97 8.54 8.83
N ASN A 395 12.08 9.48 7.90
CA ASN A 395 10.93 10.26 7.44
C ASN A 395 9.87 9.39 6.75
N PHE A 396 10.27 8.39 5.96
CA PHE A 396 9.34 7.41 5.39
C PHE A 396 8.61 6.62 6.49
N LEU A 397 9.34 6.14 7.49
CA LEU A 397 8.74 5.40 8.63
C LEU A 397 7.80 6.28 9.46
N VAL A 398 8.13 7.55 9.66
CA VAL A 398 7.26 8.51 10.36
C VAL A 398 5.99 8.77 9.56
N GLN A 399 6.10 8.94 8.24
CA GLN A 399 4.94 9.13 7.39
C GLN A 399 4.02 7.91 7.46
N HIS A 400 4.59 6.71 7.29
CA HIS A 400 3.81 5.47 7.37
C HIS A 400 3.18 5.26 8.75
N PHE A 401 3.91 5.59 9.83
CA PHE A 401 3.39 5.57 11.20
C PHE A 401 2.15 6.46 11.40
N ARG A 402 2.17 7.68 10.81
CA ARG A 402 1.03 8.61 10.89
C ARG A 402 -0.21 8.04 10.20
N GLN A 403 -0.03 7.34 9.09
CA GLN A 403 -1.16 6.73 8.36
C GLN A 403 -1.81 5.59 9.14
N HIS A 404 -0.99 4.74 9.76
CA HIS A 404 -1.49 3.73 10.70
C HIS A 404 -2.24 4.36 11.86
N TYR A 405 -1.71 5.45 12.42
CA TYR A 405 -2.39 6.18 13.49
C TYR A 405 -3.77 6.70 13.05
N GLU A 406 -3.84 7.37 11.90
CA GLU A 406 -5.09 7.92 11.36
C GLU A 406 -6.10 6.82 11.01
N THR A 407 -5.64 5.71 10.43
CA THR A 407 -6.48 4.56 10.09
C THR A 407 -7.07 3.91 11.34
N VAL A 408 -6.28 3.73 12.40
CA VAL A 408 -6.79 3.16 13.65
C VAL A 408 -7.80 4.09 14.32
N LEU A 409 -7.55 5.40 14.34
CA LEU A 409 -8.51 6.36 14.89
C LEU A 409 -9.81 6.38 14.08
N GLY A 410 -9.72 6.32 12.74
CA GLY A 410 -10.87 6.21 11.86
C GLY A 410 -11.66 4.93 12.09
N SER A 411 -10.98 3.78 12.18
CA SER A 411 -11.64 2.50 12.42
C SER A 411 -12.29 2.46 13.80
N LEU A 412 -11.70 3.11 14.81
CA LEU A 412 -12.26 3.23 16.16
C LEU A 412 -13.58 4.02 16.16
N ALA A 413 -13.66 5.08 15.37
CA ALA A 413 -14.88 5.88 15.24
C ALA A 413 -16.04 5.04 14.68
N THR A 414 -15.77 4.18 13.69
CA THR A 414 -16.76 3.26 13.14
C THR A 414 -17.07 2.11 14.09
N TRP A 415 -16.05 1.49 14.70
CA TRP A 415 -16.16 0.42 15.70
C TRP A 415 -17.17 0.77 16.79
N ARG A 416 -17.07 1.97 17.38
CA ARG A 416 -17.95 2.43 18.47
C ARG A 416 -19.34 2.86 18.04
N ARG A 417 -19.61 2.97 16.74
CA ARG A 417 -20.91 3.38 16.21
C ARG A 417 -21.94 2.26 16.26
N PHE A 418 -21.49 1.00 16.20
CA PHE A 418 -22.37 -0.16 16.16
C PHE A 418 -22.25 -0.94 17.48
N PRO A 419 -23.40 -1.25 18.12
CA PRO A 419 -23.40 -1.94 19.40
C PRO A 419 -23.15 -3.44 19.28
N ASP A 420 -23.40 -4.04 18.12
CA ASP A 420 -23.27 -5.48 17.89
C ASP A 420 -22.81 -5.77 16.44
N TRP A 421 -21.54 -6.14 16.32
CA TRP A 421 -20.87 -6.57 15.09
C TRP A 421 -21.16 -8.02 14.71
N LEU A 422 -21.73 -8.82 15.62
CA LEU A 422 -22.14 -10.20 15.33
C LEU A 422 -23.52 -10.25 14.64
N ASP A 423 -24.33 -9.20 14.76
CA ASP A 423 -25.60 -9.06 14.03
C ASP A 423 -25.41 -8.28 12.72
N GLU A 424 -24.94 -8.98 11.67
CA GLU A 424 -24.73 -8.39 10.34
C GLU A 424 -25.98 -7.69 9.77
N LYS A 425 -27.19 -8.15 10.10
CA LYS A 425 -28.44 -7.55 9.59
C LYS A 425 -28.67 -6.14 10.10
N SER A 426 -28.07 -5.79 11.25
CA SER A 426 -28.14 -4.46 11.84
C SER A 426 -27.10 -3.49 11.25
N LEU A 427 -26.08 -4.02 10.54
CA LEU A 427 -25.02 -3.21 9.96
C LEU A 427 -25.50 -2.56 8.65
N PRO A 428 -25.09 -1.31 8.39
CA PRO A 428 -25.48 -0.62 7.17
C PRO A 428 -24.77 -1.25 5.95
N PRO A 429 -25.37 -1.15 4.74
CA PRO A 429 -24.84 -1.79 3.55
C PRO A 429 -23.37 -1.45 3.24
N TRP A 430 -22.94 -0.22 3.50
CA TRP A 430 -21.57 0.22 3.23
C TRP A 430 -20.52 -0.43 4.14
N VAL A 431 -20.88 -0.88 5.34
CA VAL A 431 -19.99 -1.67 6.22
C VAL A 431 -19.86 -3.08 5.68
N ILE A 432 -20.97 -3.66 5.20
CA ILE A 432 -21.01 -5.02 4.68
C ILE A 432 -20.27 -5.10 3.34
N SER A 433 -20.49 -4.15 2.44
CA SER A 433 -19.94 -4.15 1.09
C SER A 433 -18.60 -3.44 0.94
N GLY A 434 -18.19 -2.60 1.91
CA GLY A 434 -17.05 -1.71 1.79
C GLY A 434 -17.24 -0.55 0.80
N ALA A 435 -18.39 -0.48 0.13
CA ALA A 435 -18.70 0.58 -0.82
C ALA A 435 -19.53 1.68 -0.16
N GLY A 436 -19.01 2.90 -0.11
CA GLY A 436 -19.79 4.09 0.24
C GLY A 436 -20.83 4.37 -0.84
N SER A 437 -22.06 4.70 -0.43
CA SER A 437 -23.13 5.18 -1.33
C SER A 437 -22.74 6.45 -2.08
#